data_AF-A0A2P5P9Y5-F1
#
_entry.id   AF-A0A2P5P9Y5-F1
#
_cell.length_a   1.000
_cell.length_b   1.000
_cell.length_c   1.000
_cell.angle_alpha   90.00
_cell.angle_beta   90.00
_cell.angle_gamma   90.00
#
_symmetry.space_group_name_H-M   'P 1'
#
loop_
_entity.id
_entity.type
_entity.pdbx_description
1 polymer ?
#
loop_
_entity_poly.entity_id
_entity_poly.type
_entity_poly.pdbx_seq_one_letter_code
_entity_poly.pdbx_strand_id
1 'polypeptide(L)' 'MDAKKSPAMIKKMFDTGKVTLVDPDTKYRYSLTAKCPDDGEYADVARFDKAGSSLSRVVFKCTQCEEEFEVPREQMMVI' A
#
# COMPACT_ATOMS: atom_id res chain seq x y z
N MET A 1 13.84 2.15 6.74
CA MET A 1 12.74 2.33 5.77
C MET A 1 11.58 2.84 6.60
N ASP A 2 11.21 4.11 6.42
CA ASP A 2 10.24 4.79 7.27
C ASP A 2 8.89 4.83 6.55
N ALA A 3 7.93 4.03 7.01
CA ALA A 3 6.58 4.09 6.49
C ALA A 3 5.95 5.44 6.85
N LYS A 4 5.54 6.20 5.84
CA LYS A 4 4.90 7.50 5.99
C LYS A 4 3.44 7.45 5.56
N LYS A 5 2.56 8.02 6.38
CA LYS A 5 1.18 8.31 5.97
C LYS A 5 1.19 9.50 5.01
N SER A 6 1.18 9.20 3.72
CA SER A 6 1.08 10.21 2.65
C SER A 6 -0.22 10.01 1.85
N PRO A 7 -1.35 10.60 2.29
CA PRO A 7 -2.64 10.44 1.61
C PRO A 7 -2.61 10.91 0.15
N ALA A 8 -1.79 11.93 -0.18
CA ALA A 8 -1.59 12.36 -1.57
C ALA A 8 -0.93 11.30 -2.45
N MET A 9 0.08 10.59 -1.92
CA MET A 9 0.76 9.50 -2.64
C MET A 9 -0.15 8.30 -2.82
N ILE A 10 -0.86 7.91 -1.76
CA ILE A 10 -1.85 6.82 -1.79
C ILE A 10 -2.94 7.14 -2.82
N LYS A 11 -3.47 8.37 -2.83
CA LYS A 11 -4.45 8.80 -3.83
C LYS A 11 -3.89 8.68 -5.25
N LYS A 12 -2.65 9.13 -5.49
CA LYS A 12 -1.99 9.04 -6.80
C LYS A 12 -1.75 7.59 -7.24
N MET A 13 -1.35 6.71 -6.31
CA MET A 13 -1.21 5.27 -6.53
C MET A 13 -2.53 4.64 -6.95
N PHE A 14 -3.61 4.97 -6.24
CA PHE A 14 -4.95 4.50 -6.58
C PHE A 14 -5.44 5.03 -7.92
N ASP A 15 -5.28 6.33 -8.18
CA ASP A 15 -5.71 6.97 -9.43
C ASP A 15 -5.00 6.36 -10.65
N THR A 16 -3.69 6.11 -10.53
CA THR A 16 -2.84 5.52 -11.58
C THR A 16 -2.92 4.01 -11.67
N GLY A 17 -3.63 3.34 -10.76
CA GLY A 17 -3.74 1.88 -10.76
C GLY A 17 -2.43 1.18 -10.40
N LYS A 18 -1.53 1.84 -9.65
CA LYS A 18 -0.20 1.31 -9.28
C LYS A 18 -0.03 1.27 -7.77
N VAL A 19 0.34 0.11 -7.23
CA VAL A 19 0.65 -0.04 -5.80
C VAL A 19 2.06 0.42 -5.44
N THR A 20 2.86 0.74 -6.45
CA THR A 20 4.21 1.31 -6.30
C THR A 20 4.35 2.56 -7.14
N LEU A 21 5.07 3.53 -6.60
CA LEU A 21 5.29 4.83 -7.21
C LEU A 21 6.76 5.17 -7.08
N VAL A 22 7.42 5.40 -8.21
CA VAL A 22 8.82 5.82 -8.22
C VAL A 22 8.84 7.32 -8.30
N ASP A 23 9.48 7.95 -7.32
CA ASP A 23 9.70 9.37 -7.32
C ASP A 23 10.80 9.71 -8.35
N PRO A 24 10.50 10.55 -9.35
CA PRO A 24 11.43 10.81 -10.44
C PRO A 24 12.66 11.62 -9.99
N ASP A 25 12.53 12.39 -8.91
CA ASP A 25 13.54 13.30 -8.38
C ASP A 25 14.54 12.54 -7.50
N THR A 26 14.04 11.83 -6.49
CA THR A 26 14.85 11.08 -5.52
C THR A 26 15.19 9.65 -5.97
N LYS A 27 14.57 9.19 -7.08
CA LYS A 27 14.57 7.77 -7.52
C LYS A 27 14.06 6.79 -6.47
N TYR A 28 13.42 7.29 -5.42
CA TYR A 28 12.93 6.45 -4.34
C TYR A 28 11.66 5.72 -4.79
N ARG A 29 11.57 4.42 -4.49
CA ARG A 29 10.41 3.61 -4.81
C ARG A 29 9.52 3.52 -3.58
N TYR A 30 8.41 4.23 -3.62
CA TYR A 30 7.35 4.10 -2.63
C TYR A 30 6.48 2.89 -2.95
N SER A 31 6.23 2.04 -1.97
CA SER A 31 5.30 0.92 -2.07
C SER A 31 4.20 1.04 -1.02
N LEU A 32 2.98 0.64 -1.35
CA LEU A 32 1.90 0.57 -0.37
C LEU A 32 2.24 -0.45 0.71
N THR A 33 1.98 -0.08 1.97
CA THR A 33 2.07 -0.95 3.13
C THR A 33 0.93 -0.65 4.09
N ALA A 34 0.58 -1.60 4.94
CA ALA A 34 -0.44 -1.46 5.98
C ALA A 34 0.04 -2.12 7.27
N LYS A 35 -0.54 -1.73 8.42
CA LYS A 35 -0.31 -2.46 9.66
C LYS A 35 -1.24 -3.65 9.75
N CYS A 36 -0.69 -4.80 10.15
CA CYS A 36 -1.47 -5.96 10.51
C CYS A 36 -2.31 -5.65 11.76
N PRO A 37 -3.62 -5.94 11.76
CA PRO A 37 -4.46 -5.73 12.94
C PRO A 37 -4.16 -6.71 14.09
N ASP A 38 -3.50 -7.84 13.80
CA ASP A 38 -3.20 -8.90 14.77
C ASP A 38 -1.91 -8.57 15.56
N ASP A 39 -0.79 -8.37 14.86
CA ASP A 39 0.52 -8.16 15.47
C ASP A 39 1.02 -6.70 15.41
N GLY A 40 0.37 -5.85 14.60
CA GLY A 40 0.76 -4.43 14.44
C GLY A 40 1.96 -4.19 13.52
N GLU A 41 2.54 -5.26 12.97
CA GLU A 41 3.67 -5.25 12.04
C GLU A 41 3.29 -4.75 10.64
N TYR A 42 4.30 -4.33 9.87
CA TYR A 42 4.11 -3.89 8.49
C TYR A 42 3.85 -5.09 7.56
N ALA A 43 2.79 -4.98 6.79
CA ALA A 43 2.41 -5.93 5.76
C ALA A 43 2.60 -5.31 4.37
N ASP A 44 3.10 -6.12 3.45
CA ASP A 44 3.28 -5.76 2.05
C ASP A 44 2.03 -6.10 1.23
N VAL A 45 1.88 -5.44 0.09
CA VAL A 45 0.81 -5.77 -0.86
C VAL A 45 1.02 -7.17 -1.42
N ALA A 46 0.07 -8.06 -1.12
CA ALA A 46 0.04 -9.40 -1.71
C ALA A 46 -0.71 -9.40 -3.04
N ARG A 47 -1.88 -8.75 -3.06
CA ARG A 47 -2.74 -8.68 -4.25
C ARG A 47 -3.42 -7.33 -4.33
N PHE A 48 -3.73 -6.91 -5.54
CA PHE A 48 -4.53 -5.73 -5.77
C PHE A 48 -5.38 -5.93 -7.01
N ASP A 49 -6.55 -5.30 -6.97
CA ASP A 49 -7.54 -5.35 -8.03
C ASP A 49 -7.74 -3.96 -8.60
N LYS A 50 -8.04 -3.90 -9.90
CA LYS A 50 -8.18 -2.63 -10.63
C LYS A 50 -9.58 -2.49 -11.18
N ALA A 51 -10.20 -1.34 -10.94
CA ALA A 51 -11.41 -0.92 -11.63
C ALA A 51 -11.01 0.04 -12.75
N GLY A 52 -10.89 -0.49 -13.97
CA GLY A 52 -10.42 0.28 -15.13
C GLY A 52 -8.97 0.71 -14.96
N SER A 53 -8.74 2.03 -14.88
CA SER A 53 -7.39 2.60 -14.72
C SER A 53 -6.96 2.79 -13.27
N SER A 54 -7.86 2.59 -12.31
CA SER A 54 -7.59 2.88 -10.89
C SER A 54 -7.60 1.62 -10.02
N LEU A 55 -6.87 1.64 -8.90
CA LEU A 55 -6.94 0.57 -7.90
C LEU A 55 -8.32 0.59 -7.26
N SER A 56 -8.99 -0.56 -7.23
CA SER A 56 -10.26 -0.73 -6.54
C SER A 56 -10.06 -1.39 -5.19
N ARG A 57 -9.15 -2.37 -5.12
CA ARG A 57 -8.96 -3.23 -3.96
C ARG A 57 -7.48 -3.48 -3.74
N VAL A 58 -7.02 -3.49 -2.50
CA VAL A 58 -5.64 -3.83 -2.16
C VAL A 58 -5.66 -4.74 -0.94
N VAL A 59 -5.08 -5.92 -1.10
CA VAL A 59 -4.95 -6.96 -0.09
C VAL A 59 -3.49 -7.01 0.33
N PHE A 60 -3.26 -6.88 1.63
CA PHE A 60 -1.95 -6.97 2.25
C PHE A 60 -1.79 -8.35 2.88
N LYS A 61 -0.60 -8.93 2.81
CA LYS A 61 -0.27 -10.16 3.53
C LYS A 61 0.77 -9.84 4.59
N CYS A 62 0.47 -10.12 5.85
CA CYS A 62 1.47 -10.05 6.90
C CYS A 62 2.45 -11.22 6.74
N THR A 63 3.74 -10.98 6.89
CA THR A 63 4.75 -12.05 6.84
C THR A 63 4.88 -12.80 8.18
N GLN A 64 4.38 -12.22 9.27
CA GLN A 64 4.41 -12.83 10.60
C GLN A 64 3.22 -13.79 10.81
N CYS A 65 1.99 -13.29 10.71
CA CYS A 65 0.79 -14.11 10.89
C CYS A 65 0.29 -14.78 9.61
N GLU A 66 0.89 -14.46 8.45
CA GLU A 66 0.50 -14.96 7.13
C GLU A 66 -0.93 -14.65 6.69
N GLU A 67 -1.66 -13.82 7.43
CA GLU A 67 -3.02 -13.44 7.08
C GLU A 67 -3.06 -12.40 5.96
N GLU A 68 -4.02 -12.61 5.05
CA GLU A 68 -4.38 -11.66 4.00
C GLU A 68 -5.54 -10.78 4.49
N PHE A 69 -5.33 -9.47 4.51
CA PHE A 69 -6.32 -8.52 5.00
C PHE A 69 -6.41 -7.29 4.10
N GLU A 70 -7.55 -6.62 4.16
CA GLU A 70 -7.81 -5.37 3.46
C GLU A 70 -7.97 -4.26 4.50
N VAL A 71 -7.34 -3.13 4.24
CA VAL A 71 -7.51 -1.93 5.05
C VAL A 71 -8.11 -0.80 4.21
N PRO A 72 -8.86 0.13 4.83
CA PRO A 72 -9.28 1.34 4.14
C PRO A 72 -8.06 2.23 3.81
N ARG A 73 -8.20 3.05 2.76
CA ARG A 73 -7.15 3.96 2.26
C ARG A 73 -6.56 4.89 3.33
N GLU A 74 -7.34 5.22 4.35
CA GLU A 74 -6.93 6.09 5.47
C GLU A 74 -5.95 5.41 6.44
N GLN A 75 -5.94 4.08 6.47
CA GLN A 75 -5.04 3.28 7.29
C GLN A 75 -3.81 2.79 6.50
N MET A 76 -3.83 2.94 5.18
CA MET A 76 -2.69 2.63 4.33
C MET A 76 -1.54 3.63 4.53
N MET A 77 -0.34 3.15 4.29
CA MET A 77 0.91 3.90 4.37
C MET A 77 1.74 3.62 3.12
N VAL A 78 2.77 4.43 2.90
CA VAL A 78 3.76 4.19 1.87
C VAL A 78 5.14 4.09 2.50
N ILE A 79 5.94 3.13 2.06
CA ILE A 79 7.31 2.89 2.51
C ILE A 79 8.29 2.97 1.37
#